data_AF-A0A4Y2BY25-F1
#
_entry.id   AF-A0A4Y2BY25-F1
#
_cell.length_a   1.000
_cell.length_b   1.000
_cell.length_c   1.000
_cell.angle_alpha   90.00
_cell.angle_beta   90.00
_cell.angle_gamma   90.00
#
_symmetry.space_group_name_H-M   'P 1'
#
loop_
_entity.id
_entity.type
_entity.pdbx_description
1 polymer ?
#
loop_
_entity_poly.entity_id
_entity_poly.type
_entity_poly.pdbx_seq_one_letter_code
_entity_poly.pdbx_strand_id
1 'polypeptide(L)'
;METQICELIISKKKVKKGSGFHLDMVLVGVLNMCNGFMGCPWQCAAAVRSITHTSSLIVLSKTHAPGETPRIIEVKEQRLTGLLVSLLIGLSIFMTPLLRKVPQATLFGVFLYMGISALSGIHLYERFLLIFMPTKHHPDFNFVRKVRTSKMHLYTLIQVFCIAILWVIKMYATIAFPFALLSMILVHYQMKHLFTEEEIKALDGEGEGSSDEEDEPDFYEQVVV
;
A
#
# COMPACT_ATOMS: atom_id res chain seq x y z
N MET A 1 -14.14 6.91 1.56
CA MET A 1 -12.85 6.88 2.30
C MET A 1 -11.95 5.76 1.79
N GLU A 2 -12.38 4.49 1.87
CA GLU A 2 -11.56 3.34 1.45
C GLU A 2 -11.02 3.44 0.01
N THR A 3 -11.89 3.81 -0.95
CA THR A 3 -11.48 4.00 -2.35
C THR A 3 -10.39 5.07 -2.50
N GLN A 4 -10.51 6.18 -1.78
CA GLN A 4 -9.56 7.29 -1.87
C GLN A 4 -8.22 6.93 -1.21
N ILE A 5 -8.24 6.22 -0.08
CA ILE A 5 -7.01 5.69 0.54
C ILE A 5 -6.32 4.70 -0.41
N CYS A 6 -7.09 3.80 -1.02
CA CYS A 6 -6.55 2.85 -2.00
C CYS A 6 -5.92 3.56 -3.21
N GLU A 7 -6.58 4.58 -3.75
CA GLU A 7 -6.08 5.34 -4.90
C GLU A 7 -4.82 6.14 -4.53
N LEU A 8 -4.77 6.77 -3.35
CA LEU A 8 -3.58 7.46 -2.84
C LEU A 8 -2.38 6.52 -2.70
N ILE A 9 -2.60 5.28 -2.25
CA ILE A 9 -1.51 4.29 -2.14
C ILE A 9 -0.99 3.89 -3.53
N ILE A 10 -1.87 3.77 -4.53
CA ILE A 10 -1.49 3.40 -5.89
C ILE A 10 -0.82 4.56 -6.62
N SER A 11 -1.29 5.79 -6.41
CA SER A 11 -0.76 6.98 -7.07
C SER A 11 0.67 7.31 -6.62
N LYS A 12 1.09 6.83 -5.45
CA LYS A 12 2.48 6.93 -4.98
C LYS A 12 3.46 6.02 -5.75
N LYS A 13 2.96 5.04 -6.53
CA LYS A 13 3.82 4.22 -7.39
C LYS A 13 4.18 5.00 -8.66
N LYS A 14 5.25 4.60 -9.37
CA LYS A 14 5.70 5.17 -10.66
C LYS A 14 4.71 4.94 -11.81
N VAL A 15 3.52 5.52 -11.70
CA VAL A 15 2.48 5.55 -12.73
C VAL A 15 2.72 6.74 -13.67
N LYS A 16 2.50 6.54 -14.97
CA LYS A 16 2.78 7.54 -16.00
C LYS A 16 1.59 8.47 -16.23
N LYS A 17 0.37 7.99 -16.01
CA LYS A 17 -0.86 8.80 -16.12
C LYS A 17 -1.28 9.31 -14.74
N GLY A 18 -1.76 10.54 -14.70
CA GLY A 18 -2.29 11.15 -13.48
C GLY A 18 -3.49 10.39 -12.89
N SER A 19 -3.69 10.55 -11.59
CA SER A 19 -4.80 9.98 -10.81
C SER A 19 -6.13 10.72 -11.01
N GLY A 20 -7.25 10.01 -10.84
CA GLY A 20 -8.59 10.46 -11.19
C GLY A 20 -9.55 10.58 -10.01
N PHE A 21 -9.08 11.03 -8.84
CA PHE A 21 -9.81 10.97 -7.56
C PHE A 21 -11.29 11.39 -7.60
N HIS A 22 -11.58 12.52 -8.26
CA HIS A 22 -12.95 13.03 -8.35
C HIS A 22 -13.84 12.19 -9.27
N LEU A 23 -13.30 11.75 -10.40
CA LEU A 23 -14.02 10.92 -11.36
C LEU A 23 -14.35 9.56 -10.74
N ASP A 24 -13.40 8.96 -10.03
CA ASP A 24 -13.58 7.68 -9.35
C ASP A 24 -14.62 7.77 -8.22
N MET A 25 -14.68 8.89 -7.49
CA MET A 25 -15.74 9.14 -6.50
C MET A 25 -17.14 9.16 -7.15
N VAL A 26 -17.30 9.90 -8.26
CA VAL A 26 -18.57 10.00 -8.98
C VAL A 26 -18.97 8.65 -9.56
N LEU A 27 -18.03 7.93 -10.18
CA LEU A 27 -18.28 6.63 -10.80
C LEU A 27 -18.74 5.60 -9.76
N VAL A 28 -18.03 5.49 -8.63
CA VAL A 28 -18.42 4.57 -7.54
C VAL A 28 -19.79 4.95 -6.95
N GLY A 29 -20.08 6.25 -6.83
CA GLY A 29 -21.40 6.73 -6.37
C GLY A 29 -22.54 6.31 -7.30
N VAL A 30 -22.39 6.53 -8.61
CA VAL A 30 -23.39 6.14 -9.61
C VAL A 30 -23.57 4.63 -9.67
N LEU A 31 -22.48 3.86 -9.66
CA LEU A 31 -22.54 2.39 -9.67
C LEU A 31 -23.23 1.83 -8.43
N ASN A 32 -22.93 2.37 -7.24
CA ASN A 32 -23.58 1.93 -6.00
C ASN A 32 -25.06 2.33 -5.96
N MET A 33 -25.44 3.47 -6.53
CA MET A 33 -26.84 3.85 -6.70
C MET A 33 -27.58 2.85 -7.59
N CYS A 34 -27.01 2.48 -8.75
CA CYS A 34 -27.56 1.45 -9.63
C CYS A 34 -27.66 0.09 -8.92
N ASN A 35 -26.60 -0.34 -8.20
CA ASN A 35 -26.62 -1.59 -7.43
C ASN A 35 -27.72 -1.57 -6.36
N GLY A 36 -27.93 -0.43 -5.69
CA GLY A 36 -29.02 -0.25 -4.72
C GLY A 36 -30.41 -0.48 -5.33
N PHE A 37 -30.68 0.07 -6.52
CA PHE A 37 -31.94 -0.14 -7.23
C PHE A 37 -32.14 -1.61 -7.67
N MET A 38 -31.06 -2.31 -8.02
CA MET A 38 -31.11 -3.72 -8.42
C MET A 38 -31.07 -4.70 -7.23
N GLY A 39 -30.94 -4.23 -5.99
CA GLY A 39 -30.79 -5.07 -4.80
C GLY A 39 -29.43 -5.78 -4.68
N CYS A 40 -28.43 -5.33 -5.44
CA CYS A 40 -27.06 -5.84 -5.39
C CYS A 40 -26.26 -5.19 -4.25
N PRO A 41 -25.22 -5.87 -3.71
CA PRO A 41 -24.39 -5.31 -2.66
C PRO A 41 -23.61 -4.09 -3.16
N TRP A 42 -23.36 -3.15 -2.25
CA TRP A 42 -22.49 -2.01 -2.52
C TRP A 42 -21.04 -2.45 -2.61
N GLN A 43 -20.30 -1.79 -3.50
CA GLN A 43 -18.92 -2.11 -3.81
C GLN A 43 -18.02 -0.90 -3.52
N CYS A 44 -16.82 -1.20 -3.02
CA CYS A 44 -15.74 -0.24 -2.80
C CYS A 44 -14.43 -0.81 -3.38
N ALA A 45 -13.42 0.04 -3.55
CA ALA A 45 -12.12 -0.43 -4.02
C ALA A 45 -11.42 -1.26 -2.94
N ALA A 46 -10.89 -2.42 -3.34
CA ALA A 46 -10.23 -3.35 -2.44
C ALA A 46 -8.71 -3.13 -2.46
N ALA A 47 -8.15 -2.51 -1.41
CA ALA A 47 -6.74 -2.11 -1.35
C ALA A 47 -5.75 -3.24 -1.69
N VAL A 48 -5.82 -4.39 -1.01
CA VAL A 48 -4.91 -5.51 -1.23
C VAL A 48 -5.00 -6.05 -2.66
N ARG A 49 -6.22 -6.14 -3.21
CA ARG A 49 -6.43 -6.60 -4.59
C ARG A 49 -5.86 -5.60 -5.60
N SER A 50 -6.10 -4.32 -5.40
CA SER A 50 -5.61 -3.27 -6.30
C SER A 50 -4.08 -3.18 -6.25
N ILE A 51 -3.47 -3.26 -5.06
CA ILE A 51 -2.01 -3.26 -4.89
C ILE A 51 -1.40 -4.47 -5.59
N THR A 52 -1.93 -5.67 -5.38
CA THR A 52 -1.39 -6.91 -6.00
C THR A 52 -1.58 -6.93 -7.51
N HIS A 53 -2.72 -6.44 -8.01
CA HIS A 53 -2.92 -6.24 -9.44
C HIS A 53 -1.88 -5.27 -10.02
N THR A 54 -1.69 -4.10 -9.40
CA THR A 54 -0.66 -3.15 -9.84
C THR A 54 0.74 -3.74 -9.74
N SER A 55 1.06 -4.49 -8.67
CA SER A 55 2.36 -5.15 -8.51
C SER A 55 2.63 -6.20 -9.59
N SER A 56 1.61 -6.89 -10.10
CA SER A 56 1.77 -7.83 -11.22
C SER A 56 2.08 -7.15 -12.56
N LEU A 57 1.88 -5.83 -12.65
CA LEU A 57 2.12 -5.02 -13.83
C LEU A 57 3.41 -4.20 -13.75
N ILE A 58 4.16 -4.33 -12.64
CA ILE A 58 5.45 -3.68 -12.43
C ILE A 58 6.50 -4.39 -13.28
N VAL A 59 7.23 -3.62 -14.07
CA VAL A 59 8.42 -4.09 -14.79
C VAL A 59 9.65 -3.74 -13.97
N LEU A 60 10.30 -4.79 -13.47
CA LEU A 60 11.57 -4.70 -12.74
C LEU A 60 12.74 -4.73 -13.74
N SER A 61 13.81 -3.99 -13.45
CA SER A 61 14.96 -3.95 -14.34
C SER A 61 15.78 -5.24 -14.30
N LYS A 62 16.41 -5.54 -15.44
CA LYS A 62 17.14 -6.79 -15.68
C LYS A 62 18.65 -6.64 -15.51
N THR A 63 19.15 -5.41 -15.40
CA THR A 63 20.58 -5.08 -15.25
C THR A 63 20.79 -4.54 -13.85
N HIS A 64 21.09 -5.45 -12.92
CA HIS A 64 21.49 -5.17 -11.54
C HIS A 64 22.74 -5.96 -11.21
N ALA A 65 23.61 -5.40 -10.36
CA ALA A 65 24.73 -6.17 -9.85
C ALA A 65 24.20 -7.34 -9.00
N PRO A 66 24.83 -8.53 -9.03
CA PRO A 66 24.43 -9.64 -8.18
C PRO A 66 24.52 -9.23 -6.69
N GLY A 67 23.35 -9.11 -6.04
CA GLY A 67 23.22 -8.62 -4.66
C GLY A 67 22.31 -7.40 -4.51
N GLU A 68 22.05 -6.67 -5.60
CA GLU A 68 21.12 -5.53 -5.61
C GLU A 68 19.68 -5.99 -5.89
N THR A 69 18.73 -5.40 -5.18
CA THR A 69 17.31 -5.63 -5.44
C THR A 69 16.89 -4.92 -6.73
N PRO A 70 16.00 -5.52 -7.55
CA PRO A 70 15.73 -5.01 -8.88
C PRO A 70 14.87 -3.73 -8.84
N ARG A 71 15.32 -2.70 -9.55
CA ARG A 71 14.67 -1.37 -9.62
C ARG A 71 13.38 -1.42 -10.44
N ILE A 72 12.39 -0.63 -10.02
CA ILE A 72 11.13 -0.47 -10.74
C ILE A 72 11.37 0.47 -11.94
N ILE A 73 11.30 -0.05 -13.17
CA ILE A 73 11.42 0.77 -14.38
C ILE A 73 10.11 1.50 -14.65
N GLU A 74 9.01 0.75 -14.72
CA GLU A 74 7.70 1.31 -15.05
C GLU A 74 6.57 0.39 -14.59
N VAL A 75 5.41 0.99 -14.33
CA VAL A 75 4.16 0.27 -14.17
C VAL A 75 3.44 0.26 -15.51
N LYS A 76 3.11 -0.92 -16.04
CA LYS A 76 2.26 -1.00 -17.23
C LYS A 76 0.82 -0.67 -16.82
N GLU A 77 0.21 0.30 -17.50
CA GLU A 77 -1.17 0.71 -17.23
C GLU A 77 -2.09 0.18 -18.34
N GLN A 78 -2.88 -0.86 -18.02
CA GLN A 78 -3.83 -1.46 -18.96
C GLN A 78 -5.26 -1.33 -18.44
N ARG A 79 -6.18 -0.97 -19.34
CA ARG A 79 -7.63 -1.04 -19.09
C ARG A 79 -8.18 -2.45 -19.31
N LEU A 80 -7.52 -3.23 -20.16
CA LEU A 80 -8.01 -4.54 -20.60
C LEU A 80 -7.97 -5.59 -19.50
N THR A 81 -6.94 -5.61 -18.64
CA THR A 81 -6.81 -6.64 -17.60
C THR A 81 -7.97 -6.59 -16.60
N GLY A 82 -8.32 -5.39 -16.12
CA GLY A 82 -9.47 -5.19 -15.22
C GLY A 82 -10.81 -5.54 -15.87
N LEU A 83 -10.99 -5.23 -17.17
CA LEU A 83 -12.17 -5.61 -17.92
C LEU A 83 -12.27 -7.14 -18.10
N LEU A 84 -11.17 -7.80 -18.43
CA LEU A 84 -11.13 -9.26 -18.59
C LEU A 84 -11.41 -9.98 -17.26
N VAL A 85 -10.84 -9.52 -16.15
CA VAL A 85 -11.15 -10.07 -14.82
C VAL A 85 -12.64 -9.93 -14.50
N SER A 86 -13.23 -8.75 -14.74
CA SER A 86 -14.66 -8.52 -14.50
C SER A 86 -15.55 -9.40 -15.38
N LEU A 87 -15.19 -9.57 -16.66
CA LEU A 87 -15.89 -10.46 -17.59
C LEU A 87 -15.79 -11.92 -17.15
N LEU A 88 -14.61 -12.40 -16.75
CA LEU A 88 -14.40 -13.76 -16.28
C LEU A 88 -15.16 -14.06 -14.98
N ILE A 89 -15.27 -13.08 -14.08
CA ILE A 89 -16.14 -13.19 -12.89
C ILE A 89 -17.60 -13.35 -13.32
N GLY A 90 -18.08 -12.58 -14.30
CA GLY A 90 -19.44 -12.73 -14.84
C GLY A 90 -19.68 -14.09 -15.51
N LEU A 91 -18.70 -14.61 -16.25
CA LEU A 91 -18.76 -15.92 -16.91
C LEU A 91 -18.53 -17.11 -15.96
N SER A 92 -18.13 -16.87 -14.71
CA SER A 92 -17.77 -17.90 -13.75
C SER A 92 -18.90 -18.90 -13.46
N ILE A 93 -20.17 -18.48 -13.62
CA ILE A 93 -21.35 -19.33 -13.47
C ILE A 93 -21.29 -20.53 -14.42
N PHE A 94 -20.88 -20.32 -15.68
CA PHE A 94 -20.74 -21.40 -16.66
C PHE A 94 -19.55 -22.31 -16.37
N MET A 95 -18.52 -21.81 -15.69
CA MET A 95 -17.32 -22.56 -15.34
C MET A 95 -17.39 -23.25 -13.96
N THR A 96 -18.55 -23.21 -13.28
CA THR A 96 -18.79 -23.85 -11.98
C THR A 96 -18.25 -25.30 -11.86
N PRO A 97 -18.46 -26.23 -12.82
CA PRO A 97 -17.96 -27.61 -12.67
C PRO A 97 -16.42 -27.70 -12.65
N LEU A 98 -15.73 -26.75 -13.27
CA LEU A 98 -14.28 -26.64 -13.23
C LEU A 98 -13.81 -25.99 -11.93
N LEU A 99 -14.45 -24.88 -11.52
CA LEU A 99 -14.10 -24.15 -10.30
C LEU A 99 -14.27 -24.99 -9.03
N ARG A 100 -15.24 -25.92 -8.98
CA ARG A 100 -15.44 -26.83 -7.85
C ARG A 100 -14.27 -27.78 -7.61
N LYS A 101 -13.43 -28.04 -8.62
CA LYS A 101 -12.24 -28.89 -8.48
C LYS A 101 -11.11 -28.20 -7.71
N VAL A 102 -11.16 -26.88 -7.55
CA VAL A 102 -10.12 -26.12 -6.85
C VAL A 102 -10.39 -26.22 -5.34
N PRO A 103 -9.48 -26.82 -4.55
CA PRO A 103 -9.66 -26.92 -3.11
C PRO A 103 -9.53 -25.55 -2.46
N GLN A 104 -10.33 -25.29 -1.42
CA GLN A 104 -10.32 -24.02 -0.69
C GLN A 104 -8.95 -23.72 -0.06
N ALA A 105 -8.19 -24.75 0.31
CA ALA A 105 -6.84 -24.61 0.84
C ALA A 105 -5.89 -23.86 -0.11
N THR A 106 -6.00 -24.08 -1.43
CA THR A 106 -5.19 -23.37 -2.43
C THR A 106 -5.52 -21.89 -2.46
N LEU A 107 -6.80 -21.52 -2.33
CA LEU A 107 -7.22 -20.12 -2.29
C LEU A 107 -6.66 -19.39 -1.07
N PHE A 108 -6.64 -20.04 0.11
CA PHE A 108 -6.00 -19.47 1.29
C PHE A 108 -4.50 -19.26 1.12
N GLY A 109 -3.80 -20.15 0.41
CA GLY A 109 -2.40 -19.96 0.05
C GLY A 109 -2.18 -18.70 -0.81
N VAL A 110 -3.02 -18.48 -1.82
CA VAL A 110 -2.97 -17.27 -2.67
C VAL A 110 -3.31 -16.02 -1.85
N PHE A 111 -4.32 -16.07 -0.97
CA PHE A 111 -4.64 -14.95 -0.09
C PHE A 111 -3.50 -14.59 0.87
N LEU A 112 -2.81 -15.59 1.43
CA LEU A 112 -1.64 -15.36 2.29
C LEU A 112 -0.50 -14.71 1.52
N TYR A 113 -0.20 -15.20 0.31
CA TYR A 113 0.80 -14.60 -0.57
C TYR A 113 0.45 -13.14 -0.91
N MET A 114 -0.80 -12.87 -1.29
CA MET A 114 -1.27 -11.51 -1.57
C MET A 114 -1.16 -10.60 -0.33
N GLY A 115 -1.46 -11.12 0.85
CA GLY A 115 -1.32 -10.39 2.12
C GLY A 115 0.14 -10.01 2.40
N ILE A 116 1.06 -10.96 2.32
CA ILE A 116 2.49 -10.72 2.57
C ILE A 116 3.08 -9.79 1.51
N SER A 117 2.78 -10.03 0.23
CA SER A 117 3.26 -9.20 -0.87
C SER A 117 2.75 -7.75 -0.78
N ALA A 118 1.53 -7.53 -0.29
CA ALA A 118 0.98 -6.19 -0.09
C ALA A 118 1.64 -5.40 1.06
N LEU A 119 2.36 -6.06 1.96
CA LEU A 119 3.16 -5.39 3.01
C LEU A 119 4.50 -4.86 2.49
N SER A 120 4.98 -5.39 1.36
CA SER A 120 6.23 -4.95 0.73
C SER A 120 6.13 -3.51 0.23
N GLY A 121 7.09 -2.66 0.59
CA GLY A 121 7.10 -1.24 0.23
C GLY A 121 6.28 -0.34 1.15
N ILE A 122 5.85 -0.84 2.32
CA ILE A 122 5.27 0.00 3.37
C ILE A 122 6.37 0.38 4.36
N HIS A 123 6.73 1.67 4.44
CA HIS A 123 7.79 2.15 5.34
C HIS A 123 7.58 1.77 6.82
N LEU A 124 6.32 1.71 7.29
CA LEU A 124 6.01 1.22 8.64
C LEU A 124 6.45 -0.25 8.83
N TYR A 125 6.20 -1.12 7.86
CA TYR A 125 6.56 -2.53 7.96
C TYR A 125 8.08 -2.72 7.94
N GLU A 126 8.79 -1.97 7.10
CA GLU A 126 10.25 -1.97 7.05
C GLU A 126 10.87 -1.49 8.36
N ARG A 127 10.36 -0.38 8.92
CA ARG A 127 10.77 0.09 10.26
C ARG A 127 10.42 -0.86 11.39
N PHE A 128 9.29 -1.56 11.28
CA PHE A 128 8.92 -2.57 12.26
C PHE A 128 9.93 -3.73 12.27
N LEU A 129 10.39 -4.18 11.10
CA LEU A 129 11.45 -5.19 11.01
C LEU A 129 12.79 -4.70 11.58
N LEU A 130 13.12 -3.40 11.41
CA LEU A 130 14.33 -2.80 11.98
C LEU A 130 14.40 -2.83 13.51
N ILE A 131 13.26 -2.95 14.21
CA ILE A 131 13.24 -3.12 15.68
C ILE A 131 13.88 -4.45 16.09
N PHE A 132 13.69 -5.50 15.29
CA PHE A 132 14.24 -6.84 15.55
C PHE A 132 15.66 -7.03 14.99
N MET A 133 16.16 -6.04 14.26
CA MET A 133 17.48 -6.07 13.65
C MET A 133 18.48 -5.29 14.52
N PRO A 134 19.66 -5.86 14.85
CA PRO A 134 20.69 -5.12 15.55
C PRO A 134 21.18 -3.95 14.69
N THR A 135 21.46 -2.81 15.32
CA THR A 135 21.83 -1.53 14.66
C THR A 135 23.02 -1.63 13.70
N LYS A 136 23.89 -2.63 13.90
CA LYS A 136 25.06 -2.88 13.02
C LYS A 136 24.70 -3.43 11.64
N HIS A 137 23.51 -4.01 11.49
CA HIS A 137 23.05 -4.62 10.24
C HIS A 137 21.93 -3.80 9.61
N HIS A 138 21.68 -2.58 10.10
CA HIS A 138 20.66 -1.73 9.52
C HIS A 138 21.03 -1.44 8.05
N PRO A 139 20.15 -1.78 7.10
CA PRO A 139 20.32 -1.38 5.71
C PRO A 139 20.37 0.15 5.59
N ASP A 140 21.06 0.62 4.56
CA ASP A 140 21.22 2.03 4.25
C ASP A 140 19.93 2.62 3.66
N PHE A 141 18.93 2.84 4.52
CA PHE A 141 17.74 3.62 4.15
C PHE A 141 17.92 5.10 4.48
N ASN A 142 17.36 5.97 3.64
CA ASN A 142 17.28 7.43 3.83
C ASN A 142 16.89 7.85 5.26
N PHE A 143 15.88 7.19 5.82
CA PHE A 143 15.39 7.49 7.17
C PHE A 143 16.31 6.97 8.29
N VAL A 144 17.13 5.94 8.04
CA VAL A 144 18.14 5.43 8.98
C VAL A 144 19.32 6.39 9.07
N ARG A 145 19.71 7.00 7.94
CA ARG A 145 20.80 7.98 7.88
C ARG A 145 20.43 9.33 8.50
N LYS A 146 19.19 9.78 8.28
CA LYS A 146 18.73 11.12 8.69
C LYS A 146 18.24 11.19 10.15
N VAL A 147 17.78 10.08 10.74
CA VAL A 147 17.15 10.09 12.06
C VAL A 147 17.84 9.11 13.02
N ARG A 148 18.05 9.55 14.27
CA ARG A 148 18.63 8.71 15.32
C ARG A 148 17.75 7.46 15.57
N THR A 149 18.38 6.29 15.65
CA THR A 149 17.70 4.99 15.83
C THR A 149 16.70 4.94 16.98
N SER A 150 17.01 5.54 18.14
CA SER A 150 16.08 5.61 19.27
C SER A 150 14.77 6.35 18.93
N LYS A 151 14.86 7.46 18.19
CA LYS A 151 13.70 8.24 17.76
C LYS A 151 12.87 7.50 16.71
N MET A 152 13.53 6.80 15.79
CA MET A 152 12.87 5.96 14.79
C MET A 152 12.08 4.81 15.43
N HIS A 153 12.66 4.12 16.44
CA HIS A 153 11.95 3.08 17.17
C HIS A 153 10.77 3.66 17.97
N LEU A 154 10.93 4.82 18.60
CA LEU A 154 9.83 5.50 19.29
C LEU A 154 8.68 5.84 18.32
N TYR A 155 8.99 6.40 17.15
CA TYR A 155 8.01 6.69 16.10
C TYR A 155 7.24 5.43 15.70
N THR A 156 7.98 4.34 15.43
CA THR A 156 7.39 3.08 14.99
C THR A 156 6.54 2.43 16.07
N LEU A 157 6.96 2.49 17.34
CA LEU A 157 6.17 1.99 18.48
C LEU A 157 4.85 2.75 18.63
N ILE A 158 4.86 4.08 18.47
CA ILE A 158 3.63 4.89 18.47
C ILE A 158 2.70 4.43 17.33
N GLN A 159 3.23 4.26 16.12
CA GLN A 159 2.43 3.80 14.98
C GLN A 159 1.85 2.38 15.17
N VAL A 160 2.64 1.44 15.72
CA VAL A 160 2.17 0.08 16.04
C VAL A 160 1.09 0.12 17.12
N PHE A 161 1.25 0.95 18.14
CA PHE A 161 0.23 1.15 19.18
C PHE A 161 -1.08 1.71 18.59
N CYS A 162 -0.97 2.69 17.69
CA CYS A 162 -2.10 3.21 16.92
C CYS A 162 -2.82 2.13 16.09
N ILE A 163 -2.07 1.25 15.42
CA ILE A 163 -2.64 0.12 14.68
C ILE A 163 -3.35 -0.86 15.62
N ALA A 164 -2.80 -1.13 16.82
CA ALA A 164 -3.45 -1.96 17.82
C ALA A 164 -4.78 -1.37 18.29
N ILE A 165 -4.85 -0.06 18.51
CA ILE A 165 -6.11 0.63 18.83
C ILE A 165 -7.12 0.49 17.69
N LEU A 166 -6.70 0.71 16.44
CA LEU A 166 -7.56 0.54 15.26
C LEU A 166 -8.07 -0.90 15.12
N TRP A 167 -7.25 -1.89 15.45
CA TRP A 167 -7.66 -3.30 15.48
C TRP A 167 -8.80 -3.50 16.48
N VAL A 168 -8.64 -3.01 17.72
CA VAL A 168 -9.68 -3.13 18.75
C VAL A 168 -10.98 -2.46 18.31
N ILE A 169 -10.91 -1.23 17.77
CA ILE A 169 -12.09 -0.53 17.24
C ILE A 169 -12.73 -1.33 16.10
N LYS A 170 -11.94 -1.91 15.19
CA LYS A 170 -12.47 -2.72 14.10
C LYS A 170 -13.27 -3.92 14.60
N MET A 171 -12.83 -4.55 15.69
CA MET A 171 -13.49 -5.72 16.27
C MET A 171 -14.84 -5.39 16.94
N TYR A 172 -14.94 -4.24 17.64
CA TYR A 172 -16.13 -3.91 18.44
C TYR A 172 -17.03 -2.84 17.81
N ALA A 173 -16.50 -1.97 16.95
CA ALA A 173 -17.16 -0.78 16.43
C ALA A 173 -16.76 -0.49 14.98
N THR A 174 -17.02 -1.43 14.07
CA THR A 174 -16.64 -1.30 12.65
C THR A 174 -17.18 -0.03 11.98
N ILE A 175 -18.37 0.45 12.35
CA ILE A 175 -18.95 1.70 11.82
C ILE A 175 -18.13 2.93 12.23
N ALA A 176 -17.45 2.90 13.38
CA ALA A 176 -16.61 3.99 13.85
C ALA A 176 -15.21 4.02 13.18
N PHE A 177 -14.86 2.97 12.43
CA PHE A 177 -13.54 2.81 11.82
C PHE A 177 -13.09 4.01 10.96
N PRO A 178 -13.93 4.62 10.10
CA PRO A 178 -13.55 5.80 9.34
C PRO A 178 -13.17 7.00 10.23
N PHE A 179 -13.89 7.23 11.32
CA PHE A 179 -13.59 8.30 12.27
C PHE A 179 -12.31 8.02 13.06
N ALA A 180 -12.08 6.76 13.42
CA ALA A 180 -10.83 6.34 14.04
C ALA A 180 -9.62 6.47 13.11
N LEU A 181 -9.80 6.31 11.78
CA LEU A 181 -8.74 6.62 10.82
C LEU A 181 -8.49 8.12 10.73
N LEU A 182 -9.52 8.96 10.74
CA LEU A 182 -9.35 10.42 10.75
C LEU A 182 -8.63 10.91 12.01
N SER A 183 -8.85 10.29 13.16
CA SER A 183 -8.12 10.65 14.39
C SER A 183 -6.62 10.34 14.29
N MET A 184 -6.18 9.43 13.41
CA MET A 184 -4.75 9.20 13.17
C MET A 184 -4.05 10.41 12.56
N ILE A 185 -4.76 11.23 11.77
CA ILE A 185 -4.23 12.48 11.24
C ILE A 185 -3.94 13.45 12.39
N LEU A 186 -4.82 13.50 13.40
CA LEU A 186 -4.59 14.28 14.61
C LEU A 186 -3.39 13.75 15.40
N VAL A 187 -3.29 12.43 15.58
CA VAL A 187 -2.11 11.82 16.25
C VAL A 187 -0.83 12.21 15.54
N HIS A 188 -0.78 12.11 14.21
CA HIS A 188 0.37 12.54 13.40
C HIS A 188 0.69 14.02 13.62
N TYR A 189 -0.31 14.90 13.64
CA TYR A 189 -0.11 16.32 13.95
C TYR A 189 0.53 16.53 15.34
N GLN A 190 0.10 15.78 16.35
CA GLN A 190 0.69 15.84 17.70
C GLN A 190 2.15 15.37 17.74
N MET A 191 2.59 14.52 16.79
CA MET A 191 3.98 14.07 16.71
C MET A 191 4.95 15.22 16.40
N LYS A 192 4.48 16.34 15.84
CA LYS A 192 5.27 17.57 15.65
C LYS A 192 5.80 18.17 16.95
N HIS A 193 5.23 17.83 18.11
CA HIS A 193 5.75 18.26 19.41
C HIS A 193 6.96 17.43 19.87
N LEU A 194 7.11 16.21 19.38
CA LEU A 194 8.13 15.26 19.83
C LEU A 194 9.28 15.10 18.83
N PHE A 195 9.01 15.34 17.55
CA PHE A 195 9.96 15.19 16.44
C PHE A 195 10.08 16.48 15.65
N THR A 196 11.27 16.73 15.10
CA THR A 196 11.50 17.87 14.20
C THR A 196 10.83 17.62 12.84
N GLU A 197 10.44 18.67 12.13
CA GLU A 197 9.79 18.53 10.81
C GLU A 197 10.65 17.76 9.80
N GLU A 198 11.97 17.92 9.84
CA GLU A 198 12.91 17.15 9.00
C GLU A 198 12.92 15.66 9.36
N GLU A 199 12.81 15.31 10.65
CA GLU A 199 12.75 13.92 11.10
C GLU A 199 11.44 13.27 10.65
N ILE A 200 10.31 13.98 10.78
CA ILE A 200 9.00 13.50 10.32
C ILE A 200 9.01 13.31 8.80
N LYS A 201 9.51 14.29 8.04
CA LYS A 201 9.59 14.21 6.57
C LYS A 201 10.46 13.03 6.12
N ALA A 202 11.58 12.78 6.80
CA ALA A 202 12.43 11.63 6.53
C ALA A 202 11.72 10.30 6.85
N LEU A 203 10.98 10.24 7.95
CA LEU A 203 10.23 9.04 8.36
C LEU A 203 9.01 8.77 7.48
N ASP A 204 8.34 9.79 6.95
CA ASP A 204 7.15 9.59 6.11
C ASP A 204 7.48 9.32 4.64
N GLY A 205 8.72 9.62 4.21
CA GLY A 205 9.19 9.38 2.85
C GLY A 205 8.71 10.42 1.84
N GLU A 206 8.29 11.61 2.29
CA GLU A 206 7.82 12.71 1.41
C GLU A 206 8.94 13.44 0.64
N GLY A 207 10.17 12.94 0.70
CA GLY A 207 11.32 13.48 -0.04
C GLY A 207 11.57 12.85 -1.41
N GLU A 208 10.82 11.82 -1.79
CA GLU A 208 11.06 11.01 -3.00
C GLU A 208 10.09 11.34 -4.15
N GLY A 209 9.64 12.60 -4.28
CA GLY A 209 8.64 12.92 -5.31
C GLY A 209 8.43 14.38 -5.70
N SER A 210 9.31 15.31 -5.35
CA SER A 210 9.19 16.68 -5.87
C SER A 210 10.52 17.44 -5.80
N SER A 211 10.96 17.91 -6.96
CA SER A 211 12.17 18.69 -7.30
C SER A 211 13.50 17.91 -7.26
N ASP A 212 14.06 17.73 -8.46
CA ASP A 212 15.46 17.37 -8.79
C ASP A 212 15.82 15.88 -9.02
N GLU A 213 14.92 15.10 -9.63
CA GLU A 213 15.16 13.69 -10.03
C GLU A 213 15.83 13.51 -11.42
N GLU A 214 16.82 14.32 -11.77
CA GLU A 214 17.80 13.92 -12.82
C GLU A 214 19.10 13.36 -12.23
N ASP A 215 19.37 13.53 -10.91
CA ASP A 215 20.67 13.19 -10.32
C ASP A 215 20.60 12.53 -8.92
N GLU A 216 19.48 11.92 -8.48
CA GLU A 216 19.46 11.25 -7.17
C GLU A 216 18.77 9.85 -7.12
N PRO A 217 19.46 8.84 -6.55
CA PRO A 217 19.00 7.50 -6.24
C PRO A 217 17.57 7.25 -5.74
N ASP A 218 16.82 6.43 -6.49
CA ASP A 218 15.59 5.75 -6.02
C ASP A 218 15.92 4.73 -4.91
N PHE A 219 14.91 4.23 -4.18
CA PHE A 219 14.90 3.27 -3.05
C PHE A 219 15.84 2.03 -3.17
N TYR A 220 16.45 1.82 -4.34
CA TYR A 220 17.36 0.73 -4.69
C TYR A 220 18.84 1.14 -4.83
N GLU A 221 19.16 2.44 -4.93
CA GLU A 221 20.55 2.91 -5.10
C GLU A 221 21.24 3.25 -3.76
N GLN A 222 20.54 3.17 -2.62
CA GLN A 222 21.14 3.46 -1.31
C GLN A 222 21.81 2.26 -0.64
N VAL A 223 21.76 1.04 -1.19
CA VAL A 223 22.46 -0.13 -0.62
C VAL A 223 23.94 -0.19 -1.01
N VAL A 224 24.59 0.96 -1.19
CA VAL A 224 26.00 1.06 -1.55
C VAL A 224 26.77 1.87 -0.51
N VAL A 225 27.24 1.17 0.53
CA VAL A 225 28.65 1.20 0.99
C VAL A 225 29.07 -0.22 1.38
#